data_AF-A0A8T5KJM8-F1
#
_entry.id   AF-A0A8T5KJM8-F1
#
_cell.length_a   1.000
_cell.length_b   1.000
_cell.length_c   1.000
_cell.angle_alpha   90.00
_cell.angle_beta   90.00
_cell.angle_gamma   90.00
#
_symmetry.space_group_name_H-M   'P 1'
#
loop_
_entity.id
_entity.type
_entity.pdbx_description
1 polymer ?
#
loop_
_entity_poly.entity_id
_entity_poly.type
_entity_poly.pdbx_seq_one_letter_code
_entity_poly.pdbx_strand_id
1 'polypeptide(L)'
;MERLTLKDAAYIKDTLMSGHRLCAGCAHPIVGRMIMKASADIPTIVTNATGCLEVATTIFPFTSWNVPWLHNAFENAAANASG
;
A
#
# COMPACT_ATOMS: atom_id res chain seq x y z
N MET A 1 -23.95 -7.56 8.20
CA MET A 1 -22.50 -7.62 7.87
C MET A 1 -21.93 -8.78 8.64
N GLU A 2 -21.52 -9.84 7.95
CA GLU A 2 -20.88 -10.98 8.61
C GLU A 2 -19.60 -10.50 9.30
N ARG A 3 -19.32 -11.01 10.51
CA ARG A 3 -18.20 -10.52 11.33
C ARG A 3 -16.89 -10.98 10.71
N LEU A 4 -16.14 -10.06 10.10
CA LEU A 4 -14.79 -10.31 9.62
C LEU A 4 -13.89 -10.72 10.80
N THR A 5 -13.29 -11.91 10.76
CA THR A 5 -12.29 -12.33 11.74
C THR A 5 -10.88 -12.12 11.22
N LEU A 6 -9.90 -12.12 12.13
CA LEU A 6 -8.48 -12.05 11.74
C LEU A 6 -8.04 -13.26 10.92
N LYS A 7 -8.67 -14.42 11.14
CA LYS A 7 -8.40 -15.62 10.36
C LYS A 7 -8.83 -15.42 8.91
N ASP A 8 -9.99 -14.81 8.68
CA ASP A 8 -10.49 -14.53 7.34
C ASP A 8 -9.62 -13.49 6.63
N ALA A 9 -9.22 -12.44 7.36
CA ALA A 9 -8.33 -11.40 6.84
C ALA A 9 -6.96 -11.94 6.37
N ALA A 10 -6.48 -13.03 6.96
CA ALA A 10 -5.24 -13.69 6.55
C ALA A 10 -5.31 -14.27 5.12
N TYR A 11 -6.51 -14.66 4.66
CA TYR A 11 -6.73 -15.24 3.32
C TYR A 11 -7.02 -14.19 2.24
N ILE A 12 -7.26 -12.93 2.61
CA ILE A 12 -7.41 -11.84 1.63
C ILE A 12 -6.08 -11.66 0.89
N LYS A 13 -6.12 -11.56 -0.44
CA LYS A 13 -4.93 -11.32 -1.27
C LYS A 13 -4.23 -10.00 -0.90
N ASP A 14 -2.91 -9.98 -0.98
CA ASP A 14 -2.13 -8.76 -0.78
C ASP A 14 -1.94 -8.02 -2.10
N THR A 15 -2.16 -6.70 -2.07
CA THR A 15 -1.87 -5.80 -3.20
C THR A 15 -0.70 -4.85 -2.92
N LEU A 16 -0.31 -4.71 -1.64
CA LEU A 16 1.04 -4.33 -1.24
C LEU A 16 1.82 -5.61 -0.95
N MET A 17 2.66 -6.02 -1.89
CA MET A 17 3.39 -7.28 -1.90
C MET A 17 4.60 -7.26 -0.96
N SER A 18 5.10 -8.44 -0.61
CA SER A 18 6.44 -8.59 -0.03
C SER A 18 7.52 -8.17 -1.03
N GLY A 19 8.68 -7.71 -0.54
CA GLY A 19 9.80 -7.29 -1.38
C GLY A 19 10.18 -5.80 -1.26
N HIS A 20 9.70 -5.12 -0.22
CA HIS A 20 10.08 -3.76 0.13
C HIS A 20 11.33 -3.70 1.02
N ARG A 21 12.00 -2.55 1.10
CA ARG A 21 13.20 -2.31 1.92
C ARG A 21 12.93 -1.57 3.23
N LEU A 22 11.71 -1.68 3.77
CA LEU A 22 11.36 -1.16 5.09
C LEU A 22 12.08 -1.95 6.19
N CYS A 23 12.47 -1.27 7.26
CA CYS A 23 13.20 -1.88 8.38
C CYS A 23 12.43 -3.05 9.01
N ALA A 24 13.16 -3.99 9.62
CA ALA A 24 12.55 -5.07 10.40
C ALA A 24 11.68 -4.48 11.53
N GLY A 25 10.41 -4.89 11.60
CA GLY A 25 9.45 -4.36 12.57
C GLY A 25 8.90 -2.97 12.24
N CYS A 26 9.15 -2.42 11.05
CA CYS A 26 8.53 -1.16 10.64
C CYS A 26 7.01 -1.29 10.60
N ALA A 27 6.31 -0.25 11.09
CA ALA A 27 4.85 -0.23 11.11
C ALA A 27 4.22 0.12 9.74
N HIS A 28 4.91 0.91 8.91
CA HIS A 28 4.40 1.34 7.59
C HIS A 28 3.90 0.20 6.69
N PRO A 29 4.66 -0.90 6.45
CA PRO A 29 4.18 -1.99 5.61
C PRO A 29 3.08 -2.81 6.28
N ILE A 30 3.06 -2.90 7.62
CA ILE A 30 2.03 -3.62 8.37
C ILE A 30 0.69 -2.91 8.19
N VAL A 31 0.66 -1.61 8.47
CA VAL A 31 -0.55 -0.78 8.34
C VAL A 31 -0.98 -0.69 6.87
N GLY A 32 -0.02 -0.43 5.96
CA GLY A 32 -0.28 -0.37 4.52
C GLY A 32 -0.92 -1.65 4.00
N ARG A 33 -0.38 -2.83 4.36
CA ARG A 33 -0.94 -4.12 3.95
C ARG A 33 -2.37 -4.32 4.45
N MET A 34 -2.68 -3.92 5.68
CA MET A 34 -4.04 -4.02 6.22
C MET A 34 -5.02 -3.11 5.49
N ILE A 35 -4.63 -1.87 5.18
CA ILE A 35 -5.43 -0.94 4.37
C ILE A 35 -5.68 -1.55 2.98
N MET A 36 -4.62 -2.05 2.35
CA MET A 36 -4.70 -2.64 1.02
C MET A 36 -5.52 -3.93 0.96
N LYS A 37 -5.54 -4.73 2.04
CA LYS A 37 -6.46 -5.88 2.17
C LYS A 37 -7.91 -5.41 2.22
N ALA A 38 -8.21 -4.31 2.90
CA ALA A 38 -9.58 -3.79 2.98
C ALA A 38 -10.12 -3.33 1.60
N SER A 39 -9.24 -2.98 0.66
CA SER A 39 -9.62 -2.56 -0.70
C SER A 39 -9.27 -3.60 -1.78
N ALA A 40 -8.90 -4.83 -1.41
CA ALA A 40 -8.36 -5.81 -2.35
C ALA A 40 -9.33 -6.23 -3.46
N ASP A 41 -10.64 -6.21 -3.19
CA ASP A 41 -11.69 -6.67 -4.10
C ASP A 41 -12.37 -5.53 -4.89
N ILE A 42 -11.86 -4.30 -4.76
CA ILE A 42 -12.34 -3.15 -5.54
C ILE A 42 -11.21 -2.53 -6.36
N PRO A 43 -11.53 -1.89 -7.51
CA PRO A 43 -10.55 -1.10 -8.24
C PRO A 43 -9.93 -0.04 -7.32
N THR A 44 -8.62 -0.13 -7.12
CA THR A 44 -7.87 0.74 -6.21
C THR A 44 -6.68 1.34 -6.94
N ILE A 45 -6.51 2.66 -6.80
CA ILE A 45 -5.29 3.38 -7.18
C ILE A 45 -4.67 3.93 -5.91
N VAL A 46 -3.36 3.82 -5.77
CA VAL A 46 -2.62 4.35 -4.61
C VAL A 46 -1.89 5.62 -5.04
N THR A 47 -2.17 6.73 -4.36
CA THR A 47 -1.33 7.93 -4.44
C THR A 47 -0.49 8.04 -3.16
N ASN A 48 0.82 8.19 -3.33
CA ASN A 48 1.75 8.10 -2.21
C ASN A 48 2.68 9.31 -2.17
N ALA A 49 2.62 10.04 -1.06
CA ALA A 49 3.53 11.15 -0.80
C ALA A 49 4.98 10.63 -0.65
N THR A 50 5.96 11.47 -0.99
CA THR A 50 7.37 11.14 -0.72
C THR A 50 7.55 10.82 0.77
N GLY A 51 8.24 9.74 1.09
CA GLY A 51 8.44 9.32 2.47
C GLY A 51 8.85 7.87 2.59
N CYS A 52 9.02 7.38 3.82
CA CYS A 52 9.54 6.03 4.08
C CYS A 52 8.77 4.94 3.34
N LEU A 53 7.43 5.02 3.31
CA LEU A 53 6.62 4.03 2.60
C LEU A 53 6.88 4.07 1.10
N GLU A 54 6.96 5.25 0.50
CA GLU A 54 7.29 5.42 -0.92
C GLU A 54 8.70 4.90 -1.22
N VAL A 55 9.74 5.56 -0.70
CA VAL A 55 11.15 5.27 -1.05
C VAL A 55 11.54 3.83 -0.79
N ALA A 56 10.88 3.12 0.13
CA ALA A 56 11.22 1.74 0.44
C ALA A 56 10.37 0.70 -0.30
N THR A 57 9.24 1.09 -0.90
CA THR A 57 8.38 0.16 -1.67
C THR A 57 8.54 0.31 -3.18
N THR A 58 9.11 1.41 -3.68
CA THR A 58 9.23 1.74 -5.11
C THR A 58 10.66 2.00 -5.55
N ILE A 59 11.61 1.19 -5.10
CA ILE A 59 13.01 1.38 -5.48
C ILE A 59 13.26 0.76 -6.85
N PHE A 60 13.65 1.62 -7.79
CA PHE A 60 14.01 1.21 -9.15
C PHE A 60 14.96 -0.01 -9.17
N PRO A 61 14.71 -1.00 -10.05
CA PRO A 61 13.63 -1.10 -11.05
C PRO A 61 12.35 -1.76 -10.53
N PHE A 62 12.18 -1.91 -9.22
CA PHE A 62 11.12 -2.72 -8.62
C PHE A 62 10.05 -1.87 -7.94
N THR A 63 8.84 -2.44 -7.85
CA THR A 63 7.74 -1.92 -7.05
C THR A 63 7.10 -3.05 -6.25
N SER A 64 6.73 -2.75 -5.01
CA SER A 64 5.94 -3.66 -4.16
C SER A 64 4.43 -3.50 -4.38
N TRP A 65 4.01 -2.53 -5.21
CA TRP A 65 2.59 -2.25 -5.46
C TRP A 65 2.09 -3.08 -6.64
N ASN A 66 1.18 -4.01 -6.37
CA ASN A 66 0.47 -4.82 -7.37
C ASN A 66 -0.90 -4.21 -7.70
N VAL A 67 -0.92 -2.90 -7.80
CA VAL A 67 -2.04 -2.01 -8.16
C VAL A 67 -1.45 -0.81 -8.89
N PRO A 68 -2.23 -0.07 -9.69
CA PRO A 68 -1.80 1.23 -10.17
C PRO A 68 -1.36 2.12 -9.01
N TRP A 69 -0.15 2.65 -9.11
CA TRP A 69 0.49 3.44 -8.07
C TRP A 69 1.02 4.73 -8.69
N LEU A 70 0.75 5.85 -8.02
CA LEU A 70 1.08 7.20 -8.45
C LEU A 70 1.92 7.88 -7.39
N HIS A 71 3.02 8.48 -7.85
CA HIS A 71 3.84 9.39 -7.09
C HIS A 71 4.20 10.60 -7.93
N ASN A 72 4.27 11.75 -7.26
CA ASN A 72 4.58 13.03 -7.89
C ASN A 72 5.49 13.84 -6.98
N ALA A 73 4.94 14.72 -6.13
CA ALA A 73 5.69 15.53 -5.18
C ALA A 73 5.31 15.18 -3.74
N PHE A 74 6.11 15.67 -2.79
CA PHE A 74 5.92 15.40 -1.37
C PHE A 74 4.60 15.97 -0.84
N GLU A 75 4.27 17.19 -1.24
CA GLU A 75 3.18 17.99 -0.70
C GLU A 75 1.82 17.76 -1.37
N ASN A 76 1.76 16.99 -2.47
CA ASN A 76 0.62 17.00 -3.38
C ASN A 76 -0.14 15.68 -3.51
N ALA A 77 0.12 14.67 -2.66
CA ALA A 77 -0.58 13.38 -2.76
C ALA A 77 -2.11 13.51 -2.67
N ALA A 78 -2.62 14.39 -1.79
CA ALA A 78 -4.06 14.64 -1.71
C ALA A 78 -4.63 15.35 -2.95
N ALA A 79 -3.87 16.29 -3.53
CA ALA A 79 -4.26 16.96 -4.77
C ALA A 79 -4.30 15.97 -5.95
N ASN A 80 -3.31 15.06 -6.03
CA ASN A 80 -3.31 13.96 -7.01
C ASN A 80 -4.53 13.05 -6.84
N ALA A 81 -4.94 12.77 -5.60
CA ALA A 81 -6.13 11.94 -5.31
C ALA A 81 -7.43 12.60 -5.77
N SER A 82 -7.49 13.93 -5.74
CA SER A 82 -8.69 14.70 -6.08
C SER A 82 -8.86 14.98 -7.58
N GLY A 83 -7.79 14.81 -8.36
CA GLY A 83 -7.74 15.11 -9.79
C GLY A 83 -8.11 13.95 -10.70
#